data_AF-A0A4C1XK17-F1
#
_entry.id   AF-A0A4C1XK17-F1
#
_cell.length_a   1.000
_cell.length_b   1.000
_cell.length_c   1.000
_cell.angle_alpha   90.00
_cell.angle_beta   90.00
_cell.angle_gamma   90.00
#
_symmetry.space_group_name_H-M   'P 1'
#
loop_
_entity.id
_entity.type
_entity.pdbx_description
1 polymer ?
#
loop_
_entity_poly.entity_id
_entity_poly.type
_entity_poly.pdbx_seq_one_letter_code
_entity_poly.pdbx_strand_id
1 'polypeptide(L)'
;MGETLLGKRLQEWVCVVLCVVLCAAAGLLMARHVRADAALALAALAGVLTADFASGFVHWAADTWGAVDLPVIGKVGTMRHLYELVYSKRDYLILRRGIPSPIHPARTDVTPRIKNITITQSHVARVTHSRQIACCSLAFAVLWIKRSVQNFLRPFREHHIDPTSITRHDFIETNGDNFAITIPVLARIVWQLATYDDDTVRDRFHWIAYWYLCCIFVAMTNQIHKWSHTYFGLPTWVVWLQDCHVVLPRRHHRIHHVAPHETYFCITTGWLNWPLEKLRFWPALEALIEALTGCKPRADDLKWAQKRS
;
A
#
# COMPACT_ATOMS: atom_id res chain seq x y z
N MET A 1 -9.98 -20.05 -2.96
CA MET A 1 -10.37 -18.61 -2.90
C MET A 1 -10.90 -18.21 -1.50
N GLY A 2 -11.62 -19.08 -0.79
CA GLY A 2 -12.18 -18.79 0.55
C GLY A 2 -11.15 -18.56 1.68
N GLU A 3 -10.09 -19.36 1.78
CA GLU A 3 -9.08 -19.23 2.86
C GLU A 3 -8.34 -17.89 2.83
N THR A 4 -8.10 -17.34 1.63
CA THR A 4 -7.39 -16.04 1.49
C THR A 4 -8.27 -14.85 1.88
N LEU A 5 -9.59 -14.97 1.72
CA LEU A 5 -10.54 -13.94 2.13
C LEU A 5 -10.72 -13.97 3.66
N LEU A 6 -10.82 -15.17 4.23
CA LEU A 6 -10.88 -15.35 5.68
C LEU A 6 -9.62 -14.80 6.38
N GLY A 7 -8.44 -15.06 5.82
CA GLY A 7 -7.17 -14.55 6.34
C GLY A 7 -7.07 -13.02 6.33
N LYS A 8 -7.46 -12.36 5.21
CA LYS A 8 -7.51 -10.89 5.14
C LYS A 8 -8.49 -10.32 6.15
N ARG A 9 -9.68 -10.91 6.25
CA ARG A 9 -10.70 -10.40 7.16
C ARG A 9 -10.28 -10.52 8.63
N LEU A 10 -9.65 -11.63 9.00
CA LEU A 10 -9.07 -11.81 10.34
C LEU A 10 -7.97 -10.77 10.61
N GLN A 11 -7.08 -10.54 9.65
CA GLN A 11 -6.04 -9.51 9.75
C GLN A 11 -6.66 -8.12 10.01
N GLU A 12 -7.68 -7.71 9.25
CA GLU A 12 -8.36 -6.42 9.44
C GLU A 12 -8.94 -6.28 10.85
N TRP A 13 -9.63 -7.30 11.35
CA TRP A 13 -10.17 -7.32 12.72
C TRP A 13 -9.07 -7.15 13.77
N VAL A 14 -7.98 -7.92 13.64
CA VAL A 14 -6.84 -7.85 14.57
C VAL A 14 -6.22 -6.44 14.54
N CYS A 15 -6.02 -5.88 13.35
CA CYS A 15 -5.47 -4.53 13.20
C CYS A 15 -6.37 -3.46 13.82
N VAL A 16 -7.68 -3.55 13.60
CA VAL A 16 -8.64 -2.59 14.20
C VAL A 16 -8.62 -2.68 15.72
N VAL A 17 -8.77 -3.88 16.28
CA VAL A 17 -8.79 -4.08 17.74
C VAL A 17 -7.48 -3.62 18.36
N LEU A 18 -6.33 -4.03 17.82
CA LEU A 18 -5.02 -3.67 18.36
C LEU A 18 -4.77 -2.15 18.31
N CYS A 19 -5.08 -1.51 17.20
CA CYS A 19 -4.94 -0.06 17.08
C CYS A 19 -5.88 0.70 18.03
N VAL A 20 -7.13 0.27 18.21
CA VAL A 20 -8.05 0.88 19.20
C VAL A 20 -7.51 0.74 20.62
N VAL A 21 -7.02 -0.44 21.00
CA VAL A 21 -6.43 -0.68 22.32
C VAL A 21 -5.20 0.20 22.54
N LEU A 22 -4.28 0.25 21.58
CA LEU A 22 -3.08 1.09 21.69
C LEU A 22 -3.43 2.59 21.71
N CYS A 23 -4.40 3.03 20.92
CA CYS A 23 -4.86 4.42 20.93
C CYS A 23 -5.46 4.79 22.29
N ALA A 24 -6.33 3.93 22.86
CA ALA A 24 -6.90 4.15 24.17
C ALA A 24 -5.82 4.17 25.27
N ALA A 25 -4.89 3.21 25.25
CA ALA A 25 -3.77 3.15 26.20
C ALA A 25 -2.89 4.41 26.12
N ALA A 26 -2.52 4.83 24.90
CA ALA A 26 -1.76 6.06 24.69
C ALA A 26 -2.52 7.29 25.21
N GLY A 27 -3.80 7.44 24.87
CA GLY A 27 -4.62 8.56 25.34
C GLY A 27 -4.73 8.62 26.87
N LEU A 28 -4.96 7.48 27.52
CA LEU A 28 -5.01 7.39 28.99
C LEU A 28 -3.67 7.75 29.63
N LEU A 29 -2.54 7.26 29.10
CA LEU A 29 -1.21 7.57 29.60
C LEU A 29 -0.80 9.02 29.33
N MET A 30 -1.26 9.63 28.22
CA MET A 30 -1.00 11.02 27.89
C MET A 30 -1.80 11.99 28.78
N ALA A 31 -3.00 11.61 29.23
CA ALA A 31 -3.88 12.48 30.00
C ALA A 31 -3.22 13.05 31.26
N ARG A 32 -2.29 12.31 31.88
CA ARG A 32 -1.56 12.77 33.08
C ARG A 32 -0.48 13.82 32.80
N HIS A 33 -0.07 13.99 31.55
CA HIS A 33 1.00 14.90 31.14
C HIS A 33 0.53 16.09 30.29
N VAL A 34 -0.76 16.16 29.96
CA VAL A 34 -1.29 17.18 29.06
C VAL A 34 -1.15 18.58 29.66
N ARG A 35 -0.54 19.48 28.90
CA ARG A 35 -0.46 20.91 29.22
C ARG A 35 -0.95 21.69 28.02
N ALA A 36 -2.02 22.46 28.20
CA ALA A 36 -2.59 23.28 27.14
C ALA A 36 -1.70 24.52 26.92
N ASP A 37 -0.77 24.41 25.98
CA ASP A 37 0.08 25.50 25.54
C ASP A 37 0.13 25.59 24.01
N ALA A 38 0.78 26.64 23.51
CA ALA A 38 0.89 26.88 22.07
C ALA A 38 1.66 25.78 21.34
N ALA A 39 2.67 25.17 21.99
CA ALA A 39 3.46 24.11 21.39
C ALA A 39 2.62 22.84 21.17
N LEU A 40 1.72 22.51 22.12
CA LEU A 40 0.75 21.43 21.95
C LEU A 40 -0.23 21.70 20.81
N ALA A 41 -0.75 22.92 20.72
CA ALA A 41 -1.67 23.31 19.64
C ALA A 41 -0.99 23.22 18.25
N LEU A 42 0.25 23.70 18.13
CA LEU A 42 1.04 23.61 16.91
C LEU A 42 1.37 22.16 16.54
N ALA A 43 1.75 21.34 17.53
CA ALA A 43 2.01 19.91 17.32
C ALA A 43 0.76 19.17 16.85
N ALA A 44 -0.40 19.45 17.45
CA ALA A 44 -1.67 18.88 17.03
C ALA A 44 -1.98 19.29 15.58
N LEU A 45 -1.95 20.59 15.27
CA LEU A 45 -2.20 21.10 13.91
C LEU A 45 -1.25 20.45 12.89
N ALA A 46 0.05 20.38 13.20
CA ALA A 46 1.03 19.74 12.33
C ALA A 46 0.69 18.26 12.11
N GLY A 47 0.24 17.53 13.13
CA GLY A 47 -0.16 16.13 13.01
C GLY A 47 -1.33 15.94 12.03
N VAL A 48 -2.35 16.82 12.11
CA VAL A 48 -3.49 16.82 11.18
C VAL A 48 -3.04 17.14 9.75
N LEU A 49 -2.21 18.17 9.58
CA LEU A 49 -1.70 18.56 8.25
C LEU A 49 -0.83 17.47 7.63
N THR A 50 -0.01 16.79 8.42
CA THR A 50 0.78 15.64 7.94
C THR A 50 -0.13 14.50 7.48
N ALA A 51 -1.17 14.15 8.26
CA ALA A 51 -2.12 13.12 7.87
C ALA A 51 -2.92 13.50 6.60
N ASP A 52 -3.29 14.78 6.46
CA ASP A 52 -3.96 15.30 5.27
C ASP A 52 -3.06 15.23 4.04
N PHE A 53 -1.81 15.69 4.15
CA PHE A 53 -0.83 15.60 3.07
C PHE A 53 -0.55 14.16 2.67
N ALA A 54 -0.30 13.28 3.65
CA ALA A 54 -0.03 11.86 3.41
C ALA A 54 -1.20 11.19 2.69
N SER A 55 -2.44 11.50 3.08
CA SER A 55 -3.63 11.00 2.38
C SER A 55 -3.66 11.45 0.92
N GLY A 56 -3.34 12.72 0.66
CA GLY A 56 -3.31 13.26 -0.70
C GLY A 56 -2.20 12.67 -1.55
N PHE A 57 -1.01 12.49 -0.97
CA PHE A 57 0.12 11.86 -1.66
C PHE A 57 -0.18 10.42 -2.06
N VAL A 58 -0.75 9.63 -1.14
CA VAL A 58 -1.12 8.23 -1.42
C VAL A 58 -2.20 8.16 -2.49
N HIS A 59 -3.24 9.00 -2.37
CA HIS A 59 -4.34 9.05 -3.33
C HIS A 59 -3.86 9.46 -4.72
N TRP A 60 -3.14 10.57 -4.81
CA TRP A 60 -2.51 11.04 -6.05
C TRP A 60 -1.60 9.98 -6.68
N ALA A 61 -0.77 9.30 -5.89
CA ALA A 61 0.13 8.28 -6.41
C ALA A 61 -0.63 7.09 -7.01
N ALA A 62 -1.70 6.65 -6.34
CA ALA A 62 -2.57 5.59 -6.81
C ALA A 62 -3.31 5.98 -8.09
N ASP A 63 -3.85 7.20 -8.15
CA ASP A 63 -4.58 7.68 -9.32
C ASP A 63 -3.64 7.87 -10.51
N THR A 64 -2.43 8.35 -10.26
CA THR A 64 -1.52 8.77 -11.32
C THR A 64 -0.67 7.65 -11.90
N TRP A 65 -0.18 6.72 -11.07
CA TRP A 65 0.70 5.63 -11.52
C TRP A 65 0.16 4.24 -11.16
N GLY A 66 -0.99 4.14 -10.50
CA GLY A 66 -1.58 2.88 -10.08
C GLY A 66 -2.18 2.08 -11.24
N ALA A 67 -1.32 1.48 -12.05
CA ALA A 67 -1.73 0.50 -13.05
C ALA A 67 -2.01 -0.86 -12.40
N VAL A 68 -3.16 -1.47 -12.69
CA VAL A 68 -3.46 -2.85 -12.26
C VAL A 68 -2.42 -3.84 -12.83
N ASP A 69 -1.82 -3.48 -13.96
CA ASP A 69 -0.73 -4.17 -14.64
C ASP A 69 0.63 -3.51 -14.37
N LEU A 70 0.87 -2.99 -13.15
CA LEU A 70 2.17 -2.45 -12.75
C LEU A 70 3.28 -3.45 -13.13
N PRO A 71 4.24 -3.06 -13.99
CA PRO A 71 5.44 -3.83 -14.22
C PRO A 71 6.35 -3.63 -13.01
N VAL A 72 5.97 -4.13 -11.83
CA VAL A 72 6.79 -4.03 -10.60
C VAL A 72 8.11 -4.79 -10.76
N ILE A 73 8.28 -5.54 -11.85
CA ILE A 73 9.58 -6.00 -12.32
C ILE A 73 9.66 -5.57 -13.78
N GLY A 74 10.48 -4.56 -14.04
CA GLY A 74 10.68 -3.98 -15.36
C GLY A 74 10.89 -5.05 -16.43
N LYS A 75 10.41 -4.73 -17.64
CA LYS A 75 10.73 -5.37 -18.93
C LYS A 75 11.11 -6.86 -18.80
N VAL A 76 10.19 -7.75 -19.18
CA VAL A 76 10.37 -9.19 -19.48
C VAL A 76 11.79 -9.52 -19.99
N GLY A 77 12.72 -9.64 -19.06
CA GLY A 77 14.16 -9.61 -19.29
C GLY A 77 14.86 -10.07 -18.03
N THR A 78 14.43 -9.60 -16.85
CA THR A 78 14.96 -10.06 -15.56
C THR A 78 14.56 -11.50 -15.23
N MET A 79 13.35 -11.95 -15.62
CA MET A 79 12.99 -13.37 -15.51
C MET A 79 13.85 -14.25 -16.42
N ARG A 80 14.12 -13.82 -17.66
CA ARG A 80 14.99 -14.55 -18.60
C ARG A 80 16.44 -14.57 -18.09
N HIS A 81 16.92 -13.46 -17.53
CA HIS A 81 18.27 -13.34 -16.99
C HIS A 81 18.44 -14.10 -15.67
N LEU A 82 17.44 -14.14 -14.79
CA LEU A 82 17.43 -14.95 -13.57
C LEU A 82 17.34 -16.44 -13.89
N TYR A 83 16.56 -16.84 -14.90
CA TYR A 83 16.57 -18.21 -15.41
C TYR A 83 17.94 -18.58 -16.01
N GLU A 84 18.59 -17.68 -16.75
CA GLU A 84 19.94 -17.88 -17.31
C GLU A 84 21.08 -17.80 -16.27
N LEU A 85 20.86 -17.11 -15.14
CA LEU A 85 21.79 -17.06 -13.99
C LEU A 85 21.67 -18.29 -13.08
N VAL A 86 20.47 -18.88 -12.99
CA VAL A 86 20.21 -20.10 -12.21
C VAL A 86 20.49 -21.37 -13.01
N TYR A 87 20.31 -21.34 -14.34
CA TYR A 87 20.64 -22.44 -15.25
C TYR A 87 21.75 -22.03 -16.21
N SER A 88 22.91 -22.68 -16.07
CA SER A 88 23.94 -22.65 -17.10
C SER A 88 23.35 -23.17 -18.42
N LYS A 89 23.73 -22.57 -19.57
CA LYS A 89 23.36 -23.05 -20.92
C LYS A 89 23.54 -24.58 -21.11
N ARG A 90 24.40 -25.23 -20.32
CA ARG A 90 24.59 -26.68 -20.30
C ARG A 90 23.37 -27.45 -19.78
N ASP A 91 22.67 -26.96 -18.75
CA ASP A 91 21.58 -27.68 -18.10
C ASP A 91 20.27 -27.62 -18.92
N TYR A 92 20.07 -26.53 -19.65
CA TYR A 92 18.94 -26.35 -20.56
C TYR A 92 18.96 -27.35 -21.73
N LEU A 93 20.16 -27.70 -22.22
CA LEU A 93 20.35 -28.68 -23.29
C LEU A 93 20.18 -30.13 -22.81
N ILE A 94 20.40 -30.40 -21.52
CA ILE A 94 20.20 -31.74 -20.92
C ILE A 94 18.71 -32.03 -20.73
N LEU A 95 17.93 -31.05 -20.25
CA LEU A 95 16.47 -31.17 -20.11
C LEU A 95 15.75 -31.36 -21.46
N ARG A 96 16.26 -30.75 -22.54
CA ARG A 96 15.69 -30.92 -23.89
C ARG A 96 16.00 -32.28 -24.54
N ARG A 97 16.99 -33.02 -24.03
CA ARG A 97 17.35 -34.38 -24.50
C ARG A 97 16.62 -35.50 -23.76
N GLY A 98 15.83 -35.17 -22.73
CA GLY A 98 15.09 -36.15 -21.90
C GLY A 98 13.57 -36.17 -22.10
N ILE A 99 13.03 -35.36 -23.01
CA ILE A 99 11.60 -35.40 -23.37
C ILE A 99 11.49 -36.11 -24.72
N PRO A 100 10.98 -37.35 -24.79
CA PRO A 100 10.65 -37.96 -26.07
C PRO A 100 9.48 -37.18 -26.68
N SER A 101 9.62 -36.71 -27.92
CA SER A 101 8.44 -36.32 -28.70
C SER A 101 7.70 -37.60 -29.11
N PRO A 102 6.36 -37.62 -29.10
CA PRO A 102 5.61 -38.71 -29.67
C PRO A 102 5.41 -38.39 -31.15
N ILE A 103 6.32 -38.75 -32.05
CA ILE A 103 6.09 -39.04 -33.49
C ILE A 103 7.36 -39.70 -34.08
N HIS A 104 7.20 -40.97 -34.47
CA HIS A 104 8.00 -41.82 -35.38
C HIS A 104 9.45 -42.27 -35.07
N PRO A 105 9.83 -43.52 -35.44
CA PRO A 105 11.13 -44.12 -35.17
C PRO A 105 12.09 -44.03 -36.37
N ALA A 106 13.38 -43.74 -36.14
CA ALA A 106 14.47 -44.18 -37.00
C ALA A 106 15.84 -44.09 -36.29
N ARG A 107 16.69 -45.09 -36.62
CA ARG A 107 18.09 -45.35 -36.22
C ARG A 107 19.01 -44.12 -36.46
N THR A 108 20.21 -43.93 -35.89
CA THR A 108 21.39 -44.83 -35.76
C THR A 108 22.39 -44.29 -34.73
N ASP A 109 23.25 -45.19 -34.25
CA ASP A 109 24.52 -45.02 -33.52
C ASP A 109 25.25 -43.67 -33.61
N VAL A 110 25.57 -43.08 -32.45
CA VAL A 110 26.91 -42.56 -32.10
C VAL A 110 27.05 -42.55 -30.57
N THR A 111 27.97 -43.35 -30.04
CA THR A 111 28.43 -43.25 -28.64
C THR A 111 29.56 -42.22 -28.54
N PRO A 112 29.53 -41.29 -27.56
CA PRO A 112 30.75 -40.70 -27.05
C PRO A 112 30.95 -41.04 -25.57
N ARG A 113 32.14 -41.57 -25.27
CA ARG A 113 32.73 -41.82 -23.94
C ARG A 113 32.35 -40.73 -22.93
N ILE A 114 31.60 -41.11 -21.89
CA ILE A 114 31.48 -40.31 -20.66
C ILE A 114 32.63 -40.72 -19.74
N LYS A 115 33.54 -39.78 -19.45
CA LYS A 115 34.48 -39.91 -18.34
C LYS A 115 33.69 -39.88 -17.04
N ASN A 116 33.92 -40.88 -16.19
CA ASN A 116 33.35 -41.01 -14.86
C ASN A 116 33.62 -39.74 -14.02
N ILE A 117 32.61 -38.91 -13.83
CA ILE A 117 32.55 -37.94 -12.74
C ILE A 117 31.53 -38.50 -11.76
N THR A 118 32.01 -39.12 -10.68
CA THR A 118 31.18 -39.53 -9.55
C THR A 118 30.75 -38.27 -8.80
N ILE A 119 29.72 -37.58 -9.28
CA ILE A 119 29.05 -36.54 -8.50
C ILE A 119 28.10 -37.28 -7.56
N THR A 120 28.36 -37.20 -6.26
CA THR A 120 27.46 -37.76 -5.24
C THR A 120 26.07 -37.15 -5.41
N GLN A 121 25.06 -37.97 -5.73
CA GLN A 121 23.67 -37.55 -5.95
C GLN A 121 23.13 -36.69 -4.79
N SER A 122 23.67 -36.88 -3.58
CA SER A 122 23.27 -36.18 -2.36
C SER A 122 23.70 -34.71 -2.28
N HIS A 123 24.70 -34.26 -3.04
CA HIS A 123 25.15 -32.86 -3.05
C HIS A 123 24.41 -32.04 -4.12
N VAL A 124 24.19 -32.62 -5.31
CA VAL A 124 23.38 -31.98 -6.37
C VAL A 124 21.93 -31.84 -5.92
N ALA A 125 21.34 -32.87 -5.31
CA ALA A 125 19.97 -32.81 -4.78
C ALA A 125 19.79 -31.73 -3.69
N ARG A 126 20.80 -31.49 -2.85
CA ARG A 126 20.72 -30.47 -1.79
C ARG A 126 20.85 -29.04 -2.34
N VAL A 127 21.70 -28.85 -3.34
CA VAL A 127 21.88 -27.54 -4.00
C VAL A 127 20.70 -27.22 -4.92
N THR A 128 20.11 -28.20 -5.61
CA THR A 128 18.89 -28.00 -6.40
C THR A 128 17.68 -27.73 -5.50
N HIS A 129 17.51 -28.45 -4.39
CA HIS A 129 16.38 -28.23 -3.47
C HIS A 129 16.45 -26.87 -2.76
N SER A 130 17.63 -26.43 -2.30
CA SER A 130 17.80 -25.11 -1.67
C SER A 130 17.60 -23.95 -2.65
N ARG A 131 18.08 -24.08 -3.90
CA ARG A 131 17.84 -23.09 -4.96
C ARG A 131 16.38 -23.07 -5.45
N GLN A 132 15.72 -24.23 -5.47
CA GLN A 132 14.32 -24.35 -5.83
C GLN A 132 13.40 -23.79 -4.74
N ILE A 133 13.70 -24.01 -3.46
CA ILE A 133 13.02 -23.32 -2.34
C ILE A 133 13.22 -21.81 -2.43
N ALA A 134 14.44 -21.32 -2.67
CA ALA A 134 14.69 -19.88 -2.81
C ALA A 134 13.94 -19.27 -4.01
N CYS A 135 13.90 -19.96 -5.16
CA CYS A 135 13.13 -19.53 -6.32
C CYS A 135 11.61 -19.56 -6.06
N CYS A 136 11.11 -20.59 -5.37
CA CYS A 136 9.72 -20.66 -4.94
C CYS A 136 9.40 -19.50 -3.98
N SER A 137 10.22 -19.26 -2.95
CA SER A 137 10.05 -18.16 -2.00
C SER A 137 10.08 -16.78 -2.67
N LEU A 138 10.94 -16.58 -3.66
CA LEU A 138 10.99 -15.34 -4.44
C LEU A 138 9.75 -15.19 -5.33
N ALA A 139 9.31 -16.26 -6.02
CA ALA A 139 8.09 -16.24 -6.82
C ALA A 139 6.84 -15.99 -5.96
N PHE A 140 6.76 -16.61 -4.77
CA PHE A 140 5.73 -16.34 -3.78
C PHE A 140 5.77 -14.90 -3.29
N ALA A 141 6.94 -14.35 -2.96
CA ALA A 141 7.10 -12.96 -2.56
C ALA A 141 6.65 -11.99 -3.66
N VAL A 142 7.03 -12.24 -4.91
CA VAL A 142 6.63 -11.41 -6.06
C VAL A 142 5.12 -11.48 -6.29
N LEU A 143 4.53 -12.68 -6.27
CA LEU A 143 3.08 -12.85 -6.41
C LEU A 143 2.31 -12.20 -5.25
N TRP A 144 2.84 -12.31 -4.03
CA TRP A 144 2.27 -11.68 -2.85
C TRP A 144 2.34 -10.15 -2.95
N ILE A 145 3.51 -9.57 -3.29
CA ILE A 145 3.67 -8.12 -3.50
C ILE A 145 2.71 -7.63 -4.59
N LYS A 146 2.67 -8.33 -5.74
CA LYS A 146 1.75 -7.96 -6.83
C LYS A 146 0.31 -7.96 -6.36
N ARG A 147 -0.11 -8.99 -5.64
CA ARG A 147 -1.48 -9.11 -5.12
C ARG A 147 -1.79 -8.03 -4.07
N SER A 148 -0.85 -7.73 -3.17
CA SER A 148 -1.01 -6.68 -2.16
C SER A 148 -1.14 -5.29 -2.80
N VAL A 149 -0.30 -4.99 -3.79
CA VAL A 149 -0.37 -3.74 -4.56
C VAL A 149 -1.69 -3.64 -5.33
N GLN A 150 -2.13 -4.71 -5.99
CA GLN A 150 -3.41 -4.72 -6.70
C GLN A 150 -4.60 -4.54 -5.75
N ASN A 151 -4.60 -5.23 -4.60
CA ASN A 151 -5.65 -5.07 -3.59
C ASN A 151 -5.70 -3.65 -3.02
N PHE A 152 -4.55 -2.97 -2.94
CA PHE A 152 -4.47 -1.59 -2.48
C PHE A 152 -4.95 -0.59 -3.54
N LEU A 153 -4.53 -0.73 -4.80
CA LEU A 153 -4.82 0.23 -5.87
C LEU A 153 -6.23 0.10 -6.45
N ARG A 154 -6.79 -1.12 -6.46
CA ARG A 154 -8.08 -1.39 -7.08
C ARG A 154 -9.23 -0.56 -6.49
N PRO A 155 -9.38 -0.43 -5.15
CA PRO A 155 -10.36 0.48 -4.55
C PRO A 155 -10.22 1.93 -5.03
N PHE A 156 -9.00 2.44 -5.19
CA PHE A 156 -8.75 3.78 -5.71
C PHE A 156 -9.20 3.94 -7.18
N ARG A 157 -9.06 2.93 -8.02
CA ARG A 157 -9.60 3.04 -9.40
C ARG A 157 -11.11 2.86 -9.47
N GLU A 158 -11.64 1.92 -8.69
CA GLU A 158 -13.08 1.62 -8.68
C GLU A 158 -13.91 2.82 -8.19
N HIS A 159 -13.42 3.59 -7.21
CA HIS A 159 -14.17 4.72 -6.70
C HIS A 159 -14.26 5.93 -7.65
N HIS A 160 -13.38 6.06 -8.66
CA HIS A 160 -13.56 7.10 -9.69
C HIS A 160 -14.66 6.75 -10.70
N ILE A 161 -14.87 5.44 -10.98
CA ILE A 161 -16.02 5.00 -11.80
C ILE A 161 -17.30 5.04 -10.99
N ASP A 162 -17.25 4.48 -9.78
CA ASP A 162 -18.38 4.36 -8.88
C ASP A 162 -18.01 4.95 -7.51
N PRO A 163 -18.18 6.27 -7.34
CA PRO A 163 -17.84 6.97 -6.10
C PRO A 163 -18.54 6.43 -4.86
N THR A 164 -19.67 5.74 -5.03
CA THR A 164 -20.45 5.19 -3.92
C THR A 164 -20.02 3.76 -3.56
N SER A 165 -19.13 3.13 -4.31
CA SER A 165 -18.60 1.78 -4.02
C SER A 165 -18.03 1.71 -2.60
N ILE A 166 -17.24 2.71 -2.20
CA ILE A 166 -16.65 2.80 -0.86
C ILE A 166 -17.70 2.79 0.27
N THR A 167 -18.91 3.26 0.00
CA THR A 167 -19.99 3.31 1.00
C THR A 167 -20.57 1.93 1.33
N ARG A 168 -20.33 0.93 0.46
CA ARG A 168 -20.87 -0.43 0.59
C ARG A 168 -20.01 -1.35 1.45
N HIS A 169 -18.75 -1.01 1.69
CA HIS A 169 -17.86 -1.75 2.59
C HIS A 169 -18.23 -1.50 4.04
N ASP A 170 -18.01 -2.46 4.94
CA ASP A 170 -18.21 -2.21 6.37
C ASP A 170 -17.02 -1.46 6.99
N PHE A 171 -17.13 -1.12 8.28
CA PHE A 171 -16.11 -0.35 9.00
C PHE A 171 -14.75 -1.06 9.01
N ILE A 172 -14.73 -2.38 9.14
CA ILE A 172 -13.49 -3.15 9.28
C ILE A 172 -12.78 -3.25 7.93
N GLU A 173 -13.51 -3.48 6.85
CA GLU A 173 -12.95 -3.56 5.50
C GLU A 173 -12.43 -2.19 5.04
N THR A 174 -13.20 -1.12 5.34
CA THR A 174 -12.84 0.25 4.95
C THR A 174 -11.56 0.72 5.64
N ASN A 175 -11.34 0.32 6.90
CA ASN A 175 -10.32 0.94 7.75
C ASN A 175 -9.18 0.01 8.16
N GLY A 176 -9.30 -1.31 7.98
CA GLY A 176 -8.35 -2.29 8.53
C GLY A 176 -6.90 -2.04 8.13
N ASP A 177 -6.66 -1.64 6.88
CA ASP A 177 -5.29 -1.38 6.40
C ASP A 177 -4.73 -0.04 6.93
N ASN A 178 -5.56 1.00 7.07
CA ASN A 178 -5.14 2.26 7.70
C ASN A 178 -4.78 2.05 9.18
N PHE A 179 -5.60 1.26 9.90
CA PHE A 179 -5.33 0.90 11.29
C PHE A 179 -4.06 0.04 11.40
N ALA A 180 -3.78 -0.83 10.42
CA ALA A 180 -2.54 -1.62 10.41
C ALA A 180 -1.28 -0.73 10.35
N ILE A 181 -1.31 0.31 9.51
CA ILE A 181 -0.17 1.23 9.30
C ILE A 181 0.18 2.02 10.56
N THR A 182 -0.81 2.36 11.41
CA THR A 182 -0.58 3.19 12.60
C THR A 182 -0.06 2.41 13.82
N ILE A 183 -0.24 1.08 13.85
CA ILE A 183 0.12 0.23 15.00
C ILE A 183 1.57 0.40 15.45
N PRO A 184 2.61 0.36 14.59
CA PRO A 184 3.99 0.49 15.05
C PRO A 184 4.28 1.82 15.74
N VAL A 185 3.67 2.91 15.25
CA VAL A 185 3.84 4.25 15.82
C VAL A 185 3.10 4.36 17.16
N LEU A 186 1.86 3.87 17.23
CA LEU A 186 1.09 3.85 18.48
C LEU A 186 1.75 2.95 19.54
N ALA A 187 2.27 1.78 19.15
CA ALA A 187 3.02 0.90 20.05
C ALA A 187 4.27 1.58 20.60
N ARG A 188 5.00 2.32 19.75
CA ARG A 188 6.14 3.15 20.19
C ARG A 188 5.69 4.23 21.17
N ILE A 189 4.59 4.93 20.91
CA ILE A 189 4.06 5.96 21.82
C ILE A 189 3.73 5.36 23.19
N VAL A 190 3.00 4.24 23.23
CA VAL A 190 2.68 3.54 24.49
C VAL A 190 3.95 3.12 25.21
N TRP A 191 4.93 2.56 24.49
CA TRP A 191 6.21 2.18 25.08
C TRP A 191 6.95 3.39 25.68
N GLN A 192 7.03 4.52 24.97
CA GLN A 192 7.64 5.75 25.47
C GLN A 192 6.94 6.24 26.75
N LEU A 193 5.61 6.29 26.74
CA LEU A 193 4.83 6.77 27.88
C LEU A 193 4.87 5.83 29.09
N ALA A 194 5.11 4.54 28.87
CA ALA A 194 5.20 3.54 29.92
C ALA A 194 6.62 3.37 30.51
N THR A 195 7.66 3.74 29.77
CA THR A 195 9.06 3.45 30.16
C THR A 195 9.91 4.67 30.44
N TYR A 196 9.58 5.83 29.88
CA TYR A 196 10.30 7.06 30.18
C TYR A 196 9.86 7.62 31.54
N ASP A 197 10.79 8.31 32.21
CA ASP A 197 10.48 9.10 33.39
C ASP A 197 9.62 10.34 33.03
N ASP A 198 8.95 10.90 34.04
CA ASP A 198 7.99 11.98 33.84
C ASP A 198 8.63 13.25 33.26
N ASP A 199 9.90 13.54 33.53
CA ASP A 199 10.61 14.71 33.00
C ASP A 199 10.84 14.52 31.49
N THR A 200 11.36 13.35 31.11
CA THR A 200 11.57 13.01 29.70
C THR A 200 10.25 12.99 28.91
N VAL A 201 9.15 12.50 29.50
CA VAL A 201 7.84 12.53 28.83
C VAL A 201 7.37 13.96 28.63
N ARG A 202 7.51 14.84 29.63
CA ARG A 202 7.12 16.26 29.53
C ARG A 202 7.90 16.97 28.42
N ASP A 203 9.21 16.77 28.35
CA ASP A 203 10.06 17.39 27.32
C ASP A 203 9.71 16.92 25.90
N ARG A 204 9.25 15.66 25.75
CA ARG A 204 8.88 15.07 24.45
C ARG A 204 7.39 15.13 24.16
N PHE A 205 6.57 15.69 25.05
CA PHE A 205 5.12 15.54 25.02
C PHE A 205 4.51 16.07 23.71
N HIS A 206 4.96 17.22 23.22
CA HIS A 206 4.47 17.80 21.97
C HIS A 206 4.75 16.89 20.76
N TRP A 207 5.91 16.23 20.73
CA TRP A 207 6.25 15.29 19.66
C TRP A 207 5.40 14.02 19.72
N ILE A 208 5.14 13.52 20.93
CA ILE A 208 4.23 12.41 21.17
C ILE A 208 2.81 12.79 20.71
N ALA A 209 2.33 13.98 21.06
CA ALA A 209 1.01 14.48 20.67
C ALA A 209 0.86 14.67 19.16
N TYR A 210 1.89 15.18 18.48
CA TYR A 210 1.96 15.25 17.01
C TYR A 210 1.74 13.88 16.36
N TRP A 211 2.51 12.87 16.78
CA TRP A 211 2.40 11.52 16.20
C TRP A 211 1.09 10.83 16.59
N TYR A 212 0.60 11.05 17.81
CA TYR A 212 -0.66 10.50 18.26
C TYR A 212 -1.83 11.01 17.42
N LEU A 213 -1.92 12.33 17.22
CA LEU A 213 -3.00 12.91 16.42
C LEU A 213 -2.86 12.58 14.93
N CYS A 214 -1.64 12.56 14.40
CA CYS A 214 -1.37 12.07 13.04
C CYS A 214 -1.91 10.63 12.87
N CYS A 215 -1.63 9.72 13.81
CA CYS A 215 -2.13 8.35 13.76
C CYS A 215 -3.66 8.27 13.80
N ILE A 216 -4.33 9.07 14.63
CA ILE A 216 -5.80 9.11 14.69
C ILE A 216 -6.38 9.48 13.33
N PHE A 217 -5.87 10.54 12.71
CA PHE A 217 -6.38 11.00 11.42
C PHE A 217 -6.04 10.01 10.29
N VAL A 218 -4.82 9.46 10.24
CA VAL A 218 -4.45 8.41 9.26
C VAL A 218 -5.36 7.18 9.40
N ALA A 219 -5.59 6.69 10.62
CA ALA A 219 -6.47 5.56 10.87
C ALA A 219 -7.89 5.82 10.34
N MET A 220 -8.39 7.04 10.52
CA MET A 220 -9.75 7.45 10.13
C MET A 220 -9.87 7.96 8.68
N THR A 221 -8.77 8.15 7.94
CA THR A 221 -8.79 8.75 6.59
C THR A 221 -9.79 8.04 5.66
N ASN A 222 -9.78 6.71 5.59
CA ASN A 222 -10.70 5.98 4.71
C ASN A 222 -12.16 6.10 5.17
N GLN A 223 -12.41 6.12 6.47
CA GLN A 223 -13.74 6.34 7.01
C GLN A 223 -14.27 7.75 6.68
N ILE A 224 -13.39 8.75 6.75
CA ILE A 224 -13.72 10.14 6.40
C ILE A 224 -13.98 10.26 4.90
N HIS A 225 -13.14 9.64 4.06
CA HIS A 225 -13.37 9.55 2.62
C HIS A 225 -14.71 8.86 2.31
N LYS A 226 -15.03 7.75 2.98
CA LYS A 226 -16.33 7.10 2.85
C LYS A 226 -17.50 8.03 3.23
N TRP A 227 -17.35 8.82 4.30
CA TRP A 227 -18.37 9.81 4.69
C TRP A 227 -18.53 10.93 3.67
N SER A 228 -17.47 11.32 2.95
CA SER A 228 -17.57 12.33 1.88
C SER A 228 -18.42 11.86 0.69
N HIS A 229 -18.58 10.55 0.51
CA HIS A 229 -19.46 9.91 -0.46
C HIS A 229 -20.83 9.48 0.07
N THR A 230 -21.08 9.61 1.38
CA THR A 230 -22.33 9.15 2.01
C THR A 230 -23.31 10.32 2.17
N TYR A 231 -24.31 10.41 1.29
CA TYR A 231 -25.25 11.54 1.25
C TYR A 231 -26.43 11.43 2.22
N PHE A 232 -26.82 10.21 2.60
CA PHE A 232 -27.96 9.95 3.48
C PHE A 232 -27.54 9.09 4.67
N GLY A 233 -28.20 9.27 5.82
CA GLY A 233 -28.00 8.41 6.99
C GLY A 233 -26.67 8.62 7.74
N LEU A 234 -25.92 9.70 7.48
CA LEU A 234 -24.77 10.02 8.32
C LEU A 234 -25.22 10.53 9.69
N PRO A 235 -24.51 10.17 10.77
CA PRO A 235 -24.75 10.75 12.08
C PRO A 235 -24.57 12.27 12.07
N THR A 236 -25.40 12.99 12.83
CA THR A 236 -25.40 14.46 12.87
C THR A 236 -24.04 15.04 13.27
N TRP A 237 -23.30 14.37 14.15
CA TRP A 237 -21.96 14.81 14.56
C TRP A 237 -20.94 14.72 13.41
N VAL A 238 -21.07 13.74 12.51
CA VAL A 238 -20.21 13.64 11.31
C VAL A 238 -20.51 14.80 10.36
N VAL A 239 -21.79 15.08 10.14
CA VAL A 239 -22.21 16.20 9.29
C VAL A 239 -21.72 17.52 9.86
N TRP A 240 -21.84 17.72 11.17
CA TRP A 240 -21.31 18.89 11.85
C TRP A 240 -19.79 19.03 11.66
N LEU A 241 -19.02 17.95 11.82
CA LEU A 241 -17.57 17.99 11.57
C LEU A 241 -17.23 18.34 10.11
N GLN A 242 -18.03 17.86 9.15
CA GLN A 242 -17.87 18.21 7.74
C GLN A 242 -18.23 19.68 7.47
N ASP A 243 -19.31 20.19 8.06
CA ASP A 243 -19.74 21.58 7.88
C ASP A 243 -18.72 22.56 8.51
N CYS A 244 -18.17 22.21 9.68
CA CYS A 244 -17.07 22.92 10.31
C CYS A 244 -15.70 22.71 9.64
N HIS A 245 -15.63 21.91 8.56
CA HIS A 245 -14.39 21.58 7.86
C HIS A 245 -13.31 20.94 8.75
N VAL A 246 -13.69 20.26 9.83
CA VAL A 246 -12.74 19.49 10.67
C VAL A 246 -12.34 18.18 9.97
N VAL A 247 -13.27 17.60 9.22
CA VAL A 247 -13.06 16.41 8.37
C VAL A 247 -13.58 16.69 6.97
N LEU A 248 -13.11 15.93 5.97
CA LEU A 248 -13.36 16.22 4.56
C LEU A 248 -14.86 16.42 4.23
N PRO A 249 -15.27 17.63 3.78
CA PRO A 249 -16.64 17.88 3.36
C PRO A 249 -16.97 17.21 2.02
N ARG A 250 -18.21 16.74 1.86
CA ARG A 250 -18.70 16.12 0.61
C ARG A 250 -18.55 17.03 -0.61
N ARG A 251 -18.91 18.32 -0.45
CA ARG A 251 -18.83 19.33 -1.53
C ARG A 251 -17.39 19.58 -1.96
N HIS A 252 -16.46 19.57 -0.99
CA HIS A 252 -15.04 19.73 -1.24
C HIS A 252 -14.52 18.52 -2.03
N HIS A 253 -14.78 17.30 -1.55
CA HIS A 253 -14.29 16.10 -2.21
C HIS A 253 -14.84 15.91 -3.62
N ARG A 254 -16.08 16.37 -3.89
CA ARG A 254 -16.66 16.32 -5.24
C ARG A 254 -15.81 17.05 -6.29
N ILE A 255 -15.00 18.05 -5.91
CA ILE A 255 -14.11 18.75 -6.85
C ILE A 255 -13.11 17.77 -7.47
N HIS A 256 -12.58 16.84 -6.68
CA HIS A 256 -11.68 15.78 -7.15
C HIS A 256 -12.35 14.83 -8.14
N HIS A 257 -13.65 14.55 -7.96
CA HIS A 257 -14.46 13.70 -8.86
C HIS A 257 -14.89 14.39 -10.16
N VAL A 258 -14.50 15.65 -10.37
CA VAL A 258 -14.70 16.31 -11.66
C VAL A 258 -13.56 15.90 -12.59
N ALA A 259 -13.89 15.40 -13.77
CA ALA A 259 -12.90 15.10 -14.80
C ALA A 259 -11.99 16.32 -15.03
N PRO A 260 -10.66 16.15 -15.09
CA PRO A 260 -9.94 14.89 -15.32
C PRO A 260 -9.46 14.12 -14.07
N HIS A 261 -9.94 14.43 -12.85
CA HIS A 261 -9.49 13.80 -11.59
C HIS A 261 -8.02 14.09 -11.19
N GLU A 262 -7.51 15.26 -11.58
CA GLU A 262 -6.09 15.61 -11.40
C GLU A 262 -5.82 16.59 -10.24
N THR A 263 -6.83 16.86 -9.41
CA THR A 263 -6.74 17.90 -8.37
C THR A 263 -7.38 17.43 -7.07
N TYR A 264 -7.07 18.12 -5.97
CA TYR A 264 -7.77 17.97 -4.68
C TYR A 264 -7.68 16.55 -4.07
N PHE A 265 -6.48 15.96 -4.09
CA PHE A 265 -6.26 14.58 -3.65
C PHE A 265 -6.33 14.34 -2.14
N CYS A 266 -6.15 15.35 -1.27
CA CYS A 266 -6.20 15.18 0.18
C CYS A 266 -7.62 14.82 0.63
N ILE A 267 -7.76 13.64 1.26
CA ILE A 267 -9.05 13.02 1.60
C ILE A 267 -9.31 12.90 3.11
N THR A 268 -8.42 13.43 3.95
CA THR A 268 -8.60 13.42 5.41
C THR A 268 -9.39 14.65 5.88
N THR A 269 -8.86 15.85 5.68
CA THR A 269 -9.53 17.13 6.00
C THR A 269 -9.76 17.97 4.75
N GLY A 270 -8.89 17.81 3.75
CA GLY A 270 -8.86 18.62 2.53
C GLY A 270 -8.23 20.01 2.73
N TRP A 271 -7.67 20.32 3.91
CA TRP A 271 -7.08 21.62 4.21
C TRP A 271 -5.95 21.99 3.24
N LEU A 272 -5.17 20.99 2.82
CA LEU A 272 -4.03 21.21 1.93
C LEU A 272 -4.39 21.23 0.45
N ASN A 273 -5.62 20.90 0.06
CA ASN A 273 -6.00 20.87 -1.35
C ASN A 273 -5.88 22.25 -2.01
N TRP A 274 -6.43 23.30 -1.39
CA TRP A 274 -6.35 24.66 -1.96
C TRP A 274 -4.90 25.19 -2.03
N PRO A 275 -4.08 25.11 -0.96
CA PRO A 275 -2.67 25.48 -1.04
C PRO A 275 -1.89 24.72 -2.11
N LEU A 276 -2.04 23.40 -2.19
CA LEU A 276 -1.31 22.56 -3.15
C LEU A 276 -1.73 22.82 -4.60
N GLU A 277 -3.02 23.11 -4.83
CA GLU A 277 -3.50 23.51 -6.15
C GLU A 277 -2.90 24.86 -6.58
N LYS A 278 -2.89 25.86 -5.67
CA LYS A 278 -2.29 27.17 -5.96
C LYS A 278 -0.80 27.08 -6.28
N LEU A 279 -0.09 26.17 -5.63
CA LEU A 279 1.32 25.89 -5.89
C LEU A 279 1.56 25.01 -7.12
N ARG A 280 0.50 24.49 -7.76
CA ARG A 280 0.60 23.48 -8.84
C ARG A 280 1.48 22.30 -8.43
N PHE A 281 1.40 21.91 -7.16
CA PHE A 281 2.31 20.95 -6.55
C PHE A 281 2.29 19.59 -7.27
N TRP A 282 1.10 19.04 -7.51
CA TRP A 282 0.97 17.72 -8.15
C TRP A 282 1.45 17.71 -9.60
N PRO A 283 1.04 18.65 -10.48
CA PRO A 283 1.60 18.72 -11.84
C PRO A 283 3.11 18.95 -11.88
N ALA A 284 3.66 19.77 -10.98
CA ALA A 284 5.09 20.00 -10.90
C ALA A 284 5.86 18.73 -10.50
N LEU A 285 5.31 17.97 -9.55
CA LEU A 285 5.88 16.71 -9.11
C LEU A 285 5.78 15.62 -10.19
N GLU A 286 4.67 15.57 -10.93
CA GLU A 286 4.51 14.70 -12.10
C GLU A 286 5.54 14.99 -13.19
N ALA A 287 5.71 16.27 -13.55
CA ALA A 287 6.69 16.69 -14.55
C ALA A 287 8.12 16.34 -14.12
N LEU A 288 8.45 16.50 -12.83
CA LEU A 288 9.74 16.09 -12.27
C LEU A 288 9.93 14.57 -12.38
N ILE A 289 8.94 13.76 -12.00
CA ILE A 289 9.03 12.30 -12.09
C ILE A 289 9.15 11.86 -13.55
N GLU A 290 8.38 12.43 -14.47
CA GLU A 290 8.49 12.13 -15.91
C GLU A 290 9.89 12.52 -16.44
N ALA A 291 10.43 13.67 -16.07
CA ALA A 291 11.77 14.09 -16.48
C ALA A 291 12.87 13.15 -15.96
N LEU A 292 12.73 12.61 -14.74
CA LEU A 292 13.70 11.71 -14.12
C LEU A 292 13.58 10.26 -14.59
N THR A 293 12.37 9.80 -14.92
CA THR A 293 12.08 8.37 -15.16
C THR A 293 11.63 8.05 -16.58
N GLY A 294 11.16 9.04 -17.34
CA GLY A 294 10.46 8.88 -18.61
C GLY A 294 9.05 8.27 -18.49
N CYS A 295 8.57 7.99 -17.27
CA CYS A 295 7.24 7.44 -17.04
C CYS A 295 6.19 8.56 -17.05
N LYS A 296 5.30 8.52 -18.04
CA LYS A 296 4.19 9.47 -18.14
C LYS A 296 3.14 9.24 -17.05
N PRO A 297 2.63 10.29 -16.40
CA PRO A 297 1.49 10.18 -15.49
C PRO A 297 0.25 9.68 -16.26
N ARG A 298 -0.58 8.86 -15.62
CA ARG A 298 -1.89 8.41 -16.13
C ARG A 298 -1.84 7.77 -17.53
N ALA A 299 -0.71 7.14 -17.87
CA ALA A 299 -0.47 6.58 -19.19
C ALA A 299 -1.39 5.41 -19.56
N ASP A 300 -2.11 4.82 -18.59
CA ASP A 300 -2.99 3.67 -18.78
C ASP A 300 -4.50 4.00 -18.66
N ASP A 301 -4.89 5.24 -18.35
CA ASP A 301 -6.28 5.63 -18.16
C ASP A 301 -7.15 5.28 -19.40
N LEU A 302 -6.64 5.51 -20.61
CA LEU A 302 -7.31 5.15 -21.87
C LEU A 302 -7.46 3.63 -22.05
N LYS A 303 -6.47 2.83 -21.62
CA LYS A 303 -6.51 1.36 -21.74
C LYS A 303 -7.51 0.75 -20.78
N TRP A 304 -7.72 1.38 -19.62
CA TRP A 304 -8.65 0.90 -18.63
C TRP A 304 -10.11 1.22 -19.00
N ALA A 305 -10.37 2.41 -19.56
CA ALA A 305 -11.69 2.78 -20.09
C ALA A 305 -12.17 1.83 -21.21
N GLN A 306 -11.26 1.31 -22.03
CA GLN A 306 -11.57 0.42 -23.16
C GLN A 306 -11.81 -1.04 -22.79
N LYS A 307 -11.37 -1.53 -21.62
CA LYS A 307 -11.54 -2.95 -21.21
C LYS A 307 -12.99 -3.33 -20.85
N ARG A 308 -13.95 -2.42 -20.93
CA ARG A 308 -15.37 -2.64 -20.58
C ARG A 308 -16.39 -2.14 -21.62
N SER A 309 -15.95 -1.75 -22.82
CA SER A 309 -16.83 -1.47 -23.96
C SER A 309 -17.03 -2.72 -24.82
#